data_AF-A0A7D9M2V0-F1
#
_entry.id   AF-A0A7D9M2V0-F1
#
_cell.length_a   1.000
_cell.length_b   1.000
_cell.length_c   1.000
_cell.angle_alpha   90.00
_cell.angle_beta   90.00
_cell.angle_gamma   90.00
#
_symmetry.space_group_name_H-M   'P 1'
#
loop_
_entity.id
_entity.type
_entity.pdbx_description
1 polymer ?
#
loop_
_entity_poly.entity_id
_entity_poly.type
_entity_poly.pdbx_seq_one_letter_code
_entity_poly.pdbx_strand_id
1 'polypeptide(L)'
;MSWSQAQRERLATEKSELNRYFPGCVKWINPTGDTKVEVTLRTNNDNRYTLRIYIENFPNSVPEMVVVSSPKPMPNWGSSSTTHTLSKRDGCLKICHYHSSRWTDRISLYEVVMKGRVWLEAYE
;
A
#
# COMPACT_ATOMS: atom_id res chain seq x y z
N MET A 1 -15.67 -7.33 -9.61
CA MET A 1 -14.95 -7.88 -10.78
C MET A 1 -14.37 -9.22 -10.39
N SER A 2 -14.38 -10.21 -11.29
CA SER A 2 -13.67 -11.47 -11.08
C SER A 2 -12.24 -11.35 -11.61
N TRP A 3 -11.26 -11.75 -10.80
CA TRP A 3 -9.85 -11.77 -11.18
C TRP A 3 -9.60 -12.74 -12.35
N SER A 4 -8.74 -12.35 -13.30
CA SER A 4 -8.25 -13.30 -14.32
C SER A 4 -7.44 -14.42 -13.66
N GLN A 5 -7.21 -15.54 -14.37
CA GLN A 5 -6.36 -16.62 -13.85
C GLN A 5 -4.95 -16.11 -13.51
N ALA A 6 -4.32 -15.36 -14.42
CA ALA A 6 -3.00 -14.78 -14.20
C ALA A 6 -2.97 -13.83 -13.00
N GLN A 7 -4.02 -13.02 -12.79
CA GLN A 7 -4.12 -12.15 -11.61
C GLN A 7 -4.27 -12.95 -10.31
N ARG A 8 -5.03 -14.04 -10.32
CA ARG A 8 -5.18 -14.92 -9.15
C ARG A 8 -3.85 -15.57 -8.78
N GLU A 9 -3.14 -16.11 -9.75
CA GLU A 9 -1.81 -16.70 -9.57
C GLU A 9 -0.83 -15.64 -9.04
N ARG A 10 -0.81 -14.46 -9.64
CA ARG A 10 0.01 -13.34 -9.19
C ARG A 10 -0.30 -12.95 -7.74
N LEU A 11 -1.56 -12.73 -7.40
CA LEU A 11 -1.95 -12.35 -6.04
C LEU A 11 -1.65 -13.44 -5.00
N ALA A 12 -1.68 -14.73 -5.39
CA ALA A 12 -1.25 -15.82 -4.52
C ALA A 12 0.26 -15.74 -4.22
N THR A 13 1.09 -15.44 -5.23
CA THR A 13 2.53 -15.21 -5.04
C THR A 13 2.79 -14.00 -4.15
N GLU A 14 2.11 -12.87 -4.41
CA GLU A 14 2.22 -11.65 -3.59
C GLU A 14 1.85 -11.90 -2.13
N LYS A 15 0.79 -12.69 -1.89
CA LYS A 15 0.38 -13.07 -0.53
C LYS A 15 1.47 -13.86 0.19
N SER A 16 2.09 -14.83 -0.48
CA SER A 16 3.21 -15.59 0.09
C SER A 16 4.43 -14.70 0.36
N GLU A 17 4.76 -13.79 -0.55
CA GLU A 17 5.88 -12.87 -0.39
C GLU A 17 5.67 -11.90 0.78
N LEU A 18 4.51 -11.24 0.86
CA LEU A 18 4.19 -10.32 1.95
C LEU A 18 4.20 -11.05 3.31
N ASN A 19 3.62 -12.25 3.39
CA ASN A 19 3.63 -13.02 4.64
C ASN A 19 5.04 -13.46 5.05
N ARG A 20 5.95 -13.69 4.09
CA ARG A 20 7.35 -14.02 4.38
C ARG A 20 8.11 -12.83 4.96
N TYR A 21 7.92 -11.63 4.41
CA TYR A 21 8.65 -10.43 4.85
C TYR A 21 8.01 -9.68 6.02
N PHE A 22 6.68 -9.80 6.19
CA PHE A 22 5.92 -9.12 7.23
C PHE A 22 5.09 -10.14 8.05
N PRO A 23 5.72 -11.15 8.68
CA PRO A 23 5.01 -12.22 9.35
C PRO A 23 4.12 -11.68 10.49
N GLY A 24 2.84 -12.04 10.46
CA GLY A 24 1.87 -11.59 11.46
C GLY A 24 1.41 -10.13 11.32
N CYS A 25 1.92 -9.39 10.33
CA CYS A 25 1.61 -7.97 10.13
C CYS A 25 0.75 -7.68 8.90
N VAL A 26 0.37 -8.71 8.14
CA VAL A 26 -0.39 -8.59 6.89
C VAL A 26 -1.82 -9.05 7.09
N LYS A 27 -2.78 -8.23 6.65
CA LYS A 27 -4.22 -8.53 6.67
C LYS A 27 -4.82 -8.31 5.29
N TRP A 28 -5.35 -9.38 4.70
CA TRP A 28 -6.12 -9.32 3.45
C TRP A 28 -7.60 -9.10 3.77
N ILE A 29 -8.23 -8.15 3.10
CA ILE A 29 -9.62 -7.74 3.31
C ILE A 29 -10.39 -7.92 2.01
N ASN A 30 -11.56 -8.57 2.09
CA ASN A 30 -12.47 -8.81 0.97
C ASN A 30 -11.79 -9.36 -0.31
N PRO A 31 -11.06 -10.50 -0.24
CA PRO A 31 -10.22 -10.99 -1.33
C PRO A 31 -10.99 -11.44 -2.60
N THR A 32 -12.31 -11.53 -2.52
CA THR A 32 -13.21 -11.90 -3.62
C THR A 32 -13.97 -10.70 -4.20
N GLY A 33 -13.68 -9.48 -3.72
CA GLY A 33 -14.36 -8.24 -4.10
C GLY A 33 -13.39 -7.06 -4.12
N ASP A 34 -13.76 -5.98 -3.41
CA ASP A 34 -12.92 -4.78 -3.20
C ASP A 34 -11.71 -5.11 -2.32
N THR A 35 -10.76 -5.79 -2.93
CA THR A 35 -9.62 -6.43 -2.26
C THR A 35 -8.67 -5.37 -1.75
N LYS A 36 -8.35 -5.44 -0.47
CA LYS A 36 -7.38 -4.55 0.17
C LYS A 36 -6.35 -5.37 0.93
N VAL A 37 -5.15 -4.84 1.03
CA VAL A 37 -4.09 -5.39 1.88
C VAL A 37 -3.68 -4.33 2.88
N GLU A 38 -3.80 -4.64 4.15
CA GLU A 38 -3.24 -3.84 5.23
C GLU A 38 -1.93 -4.44 5.70
N VAL A 39 -0.91 -3.61 5.88
CA VAL A 39 0.39 -3.98 6.43
C VAL A 39 0.74 -3.05 7.57
N THR A 40 0.92 -3.61 8.76
CA THR A 40 1.45 -2.87 9.90
C THR A 40 2.97 -2.81 9.83
N LEU A 41 3.53 -1.62 9.98
CA LEU A 41 4.95 -1.34 9.89
C LEU A 41 5.43 -0.56 11.11
N ARG A 42 6.73 -0.65 11.35
CA ARG A 42 7.45 0.15 12.34
C ARG A 42 8.51 1.01 11.64
N THR A 43 8.51 2.30 11.95
CA THR A 43 9.57 3.22 11.48
C THR A 43 10.83 3.04 12.33
N ASN A 44 11.92 3.70 11.94
CA ASN A 44 13.15 3.68 12.70
C ASN A 44 13.01 4.35 14.09
N ASN A 45 12.04 5.27 14.24
CA ASN A 45 11.71 5.91 15.53
C ASN A 45 10.73 5.09 16.39
N ASP A 46 10.57 3.79 16.11
CA ASP A 46 9.70 2.86 16.85
C ASP A 46 8.19 3.17 16.77
N ASN A 47 7.80 4.09 15.90
CA ASN A 47 6.39 4.42 15.68
C ASN A 47 5.72 3.36 14.81
N ARG A 48 4.49 2.99 15.19
CA ARG A 48 3.70 1.97 14.51
C ARG A 48 2.65 2.59 13.60
N TYR A 49 2.65 2.19 12.34
CA TYR A 49 1.70 2.63 11.33
C TYR A 49 1.01 1.44 10.68
N THR A 50 -0.16 1.66 10.09
CA THR A 50 -0.79 0.70 9.18
C THR A 50 -1.00 1.37 7.82
N LEU A 51 -0.41 0.79 6.80
CA LEU A 51 -0.65 1.14 5.41
C LEU A 51 -1.73 0.22 4.82
N ARG A 52 -2.61 0.78 4.00
CA ARG A 52 -3.58 0.00 3.22
C ARG A 52 -3.34 0.22 1.74
N ILE A 53 -3.28 -0.88 1.01
CA ILE A 53 -3.15 -0.94 -0.44
C ILE A 53 -4.47 -1.43 -1.03
N TYR A 54 -4.98 -0.72 -2.03
CA TYR A 54 -6.20 -1.08 -2.76
C TYR A 54 -5.83 -1.85 -4.03
N ILE A 55 -6.31 -3.09 -4.12
CA ILE A 55 -5.98 -4.05 -5.17
C ILE A 55 -7.18 -4.14 -6.12
N GLU A 56 -7.21 -3.26 -7.11
CA GLU A 56 -8.30 -3.18 -8.10
C GLU A 56 -7.95 -3.80 -9.45
N ASN A 57 -6.80 -3.45 -10.01
CA ASN A 57 -6.34 -3.94 -11.32
C ASN A 57 -4.87 -4.35 -11.29
N PHE A 58 -4.38 -4.82 -10.13
CA PHE A 58 -3.01 -5.29 -10.00
C PHE A 58 -2.76 -6.53 -10.88
N PRO A 59 -1.59 -6.68 -11.52
CA PRO A 59 -0.46 -5.75 -11.56
C PRO A 59 -0.52 -4.75 -12.75
N ASN A 60 -1.64 -4.65 -13.45
CA ASN A 60 -1.78 -3.83 -14.66
C ASN A 60 -1.76 -2.31 -14.39
N SER A 61 -2.02 -1.89 -13.16
CA SER A 61 -1.92 -0.49 -12.74
C SER A 61 -1.32 -0.36 -11.34
N VAL A 62 -0.77 0.83 -11.06
CA VAL A 62 -0.29 1.19 -9.72
C VAL A 62 -1.44 1.05 -8.74
N PRO A 63 -1.32 0.22 -7.69
CA PRO A 63 -2.34 0.16 -6.66
C PRO A 63 -2.30 1.43 -5.81
N GLU A 64 -3.44 1.86 -5.27
CA GLU A 64 -3.45 3.04 -4.41
C GLU A 64 -3.04 2.68 -2.98
N MET A 65 -2.37 3.59 -2.28
CA MET A 65 -1.91 3.38 -0.91
C MET A 65 -2.29 4.54 -0.01
N VAL A 66 -2.78 4.22 1.19
CA VAL A 66 -3.17 5.19 2.22
C VAL A 66 -2.58 4.84 3.59
N VAL A 67 -2.43 5.84 4.45
CA VAL A 67 -2.11 5.67 5.88
C VAL A 67 -3.42 5.56 6.65
N VAL A 68 -3.69 4.39 7.24
CA VAL A 68 -4.94 4.09 7.97
C VAL A 68 -4.79 4.30 9.47
N SER A 69 -3.60 4.03 10.01
CA SER A 69 -3.30 4.19 11.42
C SER A 69 -1.90 4.78 11.59
N SER A 70 -1.80 5.71 12.52
CA SER A 70 -0.59 6.46 12.87
C SER A 70 -0.58 6.71 14.39
N PRO A 71 0.61 6.87 15.03
CA PRO A 71 0.71 7.13 16.46
C PRO A 71 0.23 8.53 16.84
N LYS A 72 0.29 9.48 15.90
CA LYS A 72 -0.22 10.84 16.00
C LYS A 72 -1.20 11.10 14.86
N PRO A 73 -2.19 12.00 15.01
CA PRO A 73 -3.08 12.36 13.92
C PRO A 73 -2.27 12.76 12.67
N MET A 74 -2.53 12.10 11.55
CA MET A 74 -1.90 12.50 10.29
C MET A 74 -2.29 13.95 9.96
N PRO A 75 -1.34 14.78 9.49
CA PRO A 75 -1.66 16.12 9.04
C PRO A 75 -2.77 16.10 7.99
N ASN A 76 -3.66 17.10 8.03
CA ASN A 76 -4.72 17.25 7.04
C ASN A 76 -4.17 17.82 5.72
N TRP A 77 -3.17 17.16 5.15
CA TRP A 77 -2.54 17.57 3.91
C TRP A 77 -3.45 17.24 2.71
N GLY A 78 -3.48 18.17 1.76
CA GLY A 78 -4.04 17.95 0.44
C GLY A 78 -3.02 17.30 -0.51
N SER A 79 -3.33 17.31 -1.79
CA SER A 79 -2.38 16.91 -2.83
C SER A 79 -1.16 17.85 -2.83
N SER A 80 0.04 17.28 -2.79
CA SER A 80 1.29 18.03 -2.76
C SER A 80 2.41 17.18 -3.33
N SER A 81 3.13 17.75 -4.31
CA SER A 81 4.33 17.13 -4.87
C SER A 81 5.46 17.06 -3.85
N THR A 82 5.59 18.08 -2.99
CA THR A 82 6.64 18.18 -1.97
C THR A 82 6.54 17.11 -0.89
N THR A 83 5.32 16.78 -0.46
CA THR A 83 5.06 15.78 0.58
C THR A 83 4.62 14.44 0.00
N HIS A 84 4.63 14.30 -1.33
CA HIS A 84 4.17 13.09 -2.02
C HIS A 84 2.79 12.62 -1.56
N THR A 85 1.86 13.55 -1.34
CA THR A 85 0.48 13.27 -0.94
C THR A 85 -0.49 13.51 -2.09
N LEU A 86 -1.59 12.78 -2.07
CA LEU A 86 -2.67 12.85 -3.05
C LEU A 86 -4.01 13.14 -2.34
N SER A 87 -5.07 13.32 -3.13
CA SER A 87 -6.43 13.42 -2.59
C SER A 87 -6.77 12.20 -1.74
N LYS A 88 -7.44 12.44 -0.61
CA LYS A 88 -7.79 11.38 0.34
C LYS A 88 -8.62 10.27 -0.31
N ARG A 89 -8.47 9.06 0.21
CA ARG A 89 -9.30 7.90 -0.13
C ARG A 89 -9.82 7.29 1.16
N ASP A 90 -11.12 7.06 1.23
CA ASP A 90 -11.84 6.59 2.44
C ASP A 90 -11.48 7.42 3.69
N GLY A 91 -11.39 8.75 3.53
CA GLY A 91 -11.01 9.68 4.61
C GLY A 91 -9.54 9.61 5.05
N CYS A 92 -8.76 8.67 4.52
CA CYS A 92 -7.35 8.45 4.86
C CYS A 92 -6.41 9.25 3.93
N LEU A 93 -5.24 9.63 4.45
CA LEU A 93 -4.21 10.30 3.65
C LEU A 93 -3.65 9.34 2.61
N LYS A 94 -3.75 9.71 1.33
CA LYS A 94 -3.22 8.93 0.21
C LYS A 94 -1.81 9.38 -0.12
N ILE A 95 -0.92 8.41 -0.36
CA ILE A 95 0.49 8.65 -0.64
C ILE A 95 0.87 8.26 -2.08
N CYS A 96 1.61 9.15 -2.74
CA CYS A 96 2.20 8.93 -4.04
C CYS A 96 3.52 8.17 -3.88
N HIS A 97 3.65 7.00 -4.49
CA HIS A 97 4.78 6.11 -4.28
C HIS A 97 5.39 5.58 -5.59
N TYR A 98 4.59 5.51 -6.66
CA TYR A 98 5.05 5.29 -8.03
C TYR A 98 4.36 6.27 -8.98
N HIS A 99 5.10 6.74 -9.98
CA HIS A 99 4.51 7.43 -11.12
C HIS A 99 3.99 6.39 -12.11
N SER A 100 2.79 6.59 -12.68
CA SER A 100 2.15 5.62 -13.58
C SER A 100 3.00 5.27 -14.80
N SER A 101 3.73 6.24 -15.37
CA SER A 101 4.62 5.99 -16.51
C SER A 101 5.88 5.15 -16.18
N ARG A 102 6.15 4.92 -14.90
CA ARG A 102 7.26 4.07 -14.43
C ARG A 102 6.77 2.77 -13.81
N TRP A 103 5.46 2.55 -13.78
CA TRP A 103 4.89 1.30 -13.30
C TRP A 103 5.15 0.18 -14.31
N THR A 104 5.52 -0.98 -13.80
CA THR A 104 5.61 -2.21 -14.60
C THR A 104 4.97 -3.32 -13.81
N ASP A 105 4.45 -4.32 -14.52
CA ASP A 105 3.85 -5.49 -13.89
C ASP A 105 4.87 -6.31 -13.07
N ARG A 106 6.17 -6.08 -13.21
CA ARG A 106 7.22 -6.75 -12.44
C ARG A 106 7.33 -6.26 -11.00
N ILE A 107 6.78 -5.09 -10.68
CA ILE A 107 6.87 -4.51 -9.33
C ILE A 107 5.93 -5.29 -8.40
N SER A 108 6.46 -5.74 -7.25
CA SER A 108 5.69 -6.51 -6.28
C SER A 108 4.97 -5.65 -5.24
N LEU A 109 4.00 -6.22 -4.53
CA LEU A 109 3.36 -5.56 -3.38
C LEU A 109 4.35 -5.35 -2.25
N TYR A 110 5.37 -6.20 -2.10
CA TYR A 110 6.46 -5.94 -1.17
C TYR A 110 7.15 -4.61 -1.50
N GLU A 111 7.52 -4.38 -2.77
CA GLU A 111 8.15 -3.13 -3.18
C GLU A 111 7.22 -1.91 -3.00
N VAL A 112 5.91 -2.08 -3.23
CA VAL A 112 4.89 -1.05 -2.93
C VAL A 112 4.88 -0.71 -1.43
N VAL A 113 4.83 -1.72 -0.55
CA VAL A 113 4.88 -1.53 0.91
C VAL A 113 6.18 -0.82 1.32
N MET A 114 7.31 -1.20 0.74
CA MET A 114 8.61 -0.59 1.05
C MET A 114 8.67 0.89 0.64
N LYS A 115 8.06 1.30 -0.48
CA LYS A 115 7.92 2.73 -0.80
C LYS A 115 7.07 3.47 0.23
N GLY A 116 6.00 2.83 0.71
CA GLY A 116 5.20 3.37 1.80
C GLY A 116 6.00 3.54 3.09
N ARG A 117 6.83 2.54 3.43
CA ARG A 117 7.75 2.64 4.58
C ARG A 117 8.71 3.82 4.43
N VAL A 118 9.37 3.97 3.27
CA VAL A 118 10.28 5.09 3.00
C VAL A 118 9.56 6.44 3.17
N TRP A 119 8.31 6.54 2.72
CA TRP A 119 7.50 7.74 2.92
C TRP A 119 7.26 8.01 4.42
N LEU A 120 6.92 6.99 5.21
CA LEU A 120 6.74 7.14 6.65
C LEU A 120 8.01 7.61 7.34
N GLU A 121 9.18 7.05 7.01
CA GLU A 121 10.48 7.49 7.59
C GLU A 121 10.79 8.96 7.28
N ALA A 122 10.29 9.49 6.16
CA ALA A 122 10.56 10.87 5.75
C ALA A 122 9.60 11.90 6.37
N TYR A 123 8.38 11.49 6.76
CA TYR A 123 7.29 12.40 7.11
C TYR A 123 6.52 12.05 8.39
N GLU A 124 6.99 11.09 9.20
CA GLU A 124 6.35 10.76 10.50
C GLU A 124 6.30 11.90 11.52
#